data_AF-A0A3B8YZ72-F1
#
_entry.id   AF-A0A3B8YZ72-F1
#
_cell.length_a   1.000
_cell.length_b   1.000
_cell.length_c   1.000
_cell.angle_alpha   90.00
_cell.angle_beta   90.00
_cell.angle_gamma   90.00
#
_symmetry.space_group_name_H-M   'P 1'
#
loop_
_entity.id
_entity.type
_entity.pdbx_description
1 polymer ?
#
loop_
_entity_poly.entity_id
_entity_poly.type
_entity_poly.pdbx_seq_one_letter_code
_entity_poly.pdbx_strand_id
1 'polypeptide(L)'
;MRDQIAAARPEGWREHLHEIIFEADTRAGRVFDTSLILAIIASIAVVSLDTVESIANRHHSLLTAAEWFFTILFSIEYLLRLICVQNRLRYATSFFGIIDLFSVLPTYASLLLPGA
;
A
#
# COMPACT_ATOMS: atom_id res chain seq x y z
N MET A 1 -19.88 -54.49 -7.54
CA MET A 1 -20.10 -54.07 -6.14
C MET A 1 -19.05 -53.01 -5.82
N ARG A 2 -19.41 -51.73 -6.03
CA ARG A 2 -18.76 -50.51 -5.49
C ARG A 2 -17.23 -50.44 -5.53
N ASP A 3 -16.69 -50.14 -6.71
CA ASP A 3 -15.42 -49.42 -6.79
C ASP A 3 -15.67 -47.99 -6.32
N GLN A 4 -15.34 -47.75 -5.05
CA GLN A 4 -15.18 -46.42 -4.49
C GLN A 4 -13.94 -45.81 -5.14
N ILE A 5 -14.10 -45.15 -6.29
CA ILE A 5 -13.15 -44.15 -6.74
C ILE A 5 -13.27 -43.00 -5.74
N ALA A 6 -12.44 -43.07 -4.69
CA ALA A 6 -12.15 -41.95 -3.83
C ALA A 6 -11.72 -40.81 -4.77
N ALA A 7 -12.57 -39.78 -4.88
CA ALA A 7 -12.21 -38.54 -5.53
C ALA A 7 -10.96 -38.03 -4.81
N ALA A 8 -9.81 -38.16 -5.47
CA ALA A 8 -8.58 -37.55 -5.00
C ALA A 8 -8.84 -36.05 -4.91
N ARG A 9 -9.06 -35.55 -3.69
CA ARG A 9 -9.02 -34.11 -3.43
C ARG A 9 -7.64 -33.65 -3.90
N PRO A 10 -7.54 -32.65 -4.78
CA PRO A 10 -6.24 -32.15 -5.17
C PRO A 10 -5.63 -31.39 -3.99
N GLU A 11 -5.01 -32.13 -3.07
CA GLU A 11 -4.08 -31.66 -2.04
C GLU A 11 -2.88 -31.05 -2.76
N GLY A 12 -3.06 -29.81 -3.20
CA GLY A 12 -2.12 -29.12 -4.06
C GLY A 12 -1.95 -27.69 -3.62
N TRP A 13 -0.80 -27.12 -3.98
CA TRP A 13 -0.49 -25.69 -3.90
C TRP A 13 -1.64 -24.77 -4.38
N ARG A 14 -2.60 -25.28 -5.16
CA ARG A 14 -3.84 -24.61 -5.56
C ARG A 14 -4.87 -24.46 -4.44
N GLU A 15 -5.07 -25.44 -3.56
CA GLU A 15 -5.98 -25.33 -2.40
C GLU A 15 -5.37 -24.38 -1.36
N HIS A 16 -4.05 -24.45 -1.15
CA HIS A 16 -3.32 -23.50 -0.30
C HIS A 16 -3.28 -22.08 -0.88
N LEU A 17 -3.12 -21.93 -2.21
CA LEU A 17 -3.29 -20.63 -2.87
C LEU A 17 -4.74 -20.14 -2.78
N HIS A 18 -5.73 -21.03 -2.90
CA HIS A 18 -7.13 -20.66 -2.78
C HIS A 18 -7.44 -20.19 -1.37
N GLU A 19 -6.94 -20.87 -0.33
CA GLU A 19 -7.07 -20.49 1.07
C GLU A 19 -6.35 -19.16 1.35
N ILE A 20 -5.13 -18.97 0.87
CA ILE A 20 -4.42 -17.67 1.00
C ILE A 20 -5.14 -16.54 0.24
N ILE A 21 -5.68 -16.81 -0.97
CA ILE A 21 -6.34 -15.79 -1.80
C ILE A 21 -7.77 -15.50 -1.33
N PHE A 22 -8.51 -16.47 -0.79
CA PHE A 22 -9.91 -16.27 -0.35
C PHE A 22 -10.03 -15.96 1.15
N GLU A 23 -9.14 -16.48 1.99
CA GLU A 23 -9.22 -16.37 3.45
C GLU A 23 -8.44 -15.15 3.99
N ALA A 24 -7.37 -14.70 3.30
CA ALA A 24 -6.75 -13.40 3.56
C ALA A 24 -7.60 -12.22 3.09
N ASP A 25 -8.60 -12.48 2.24
CA ASP A 25 -9.42 -11.48 1.57
C ASP A 25 -10.65 -11.16 2.43
N THR A 26 -10.39 -10.71 3.66
CA THR A 26 -11.46 -10.20 4.54
C THR A 26 -12.11 -8.98 3.87
N ARG A 27 -13.43 -8.80 4.03
CA ARG A 27 -14.12 -7.61 3.50
C ARG A 27 -13.49 -6.30 4.00
N ALA A 28 -12.99 -6.30 5.24
CA ALA A 28 -12.27 -5.17 5.81
C ALA A 28 -10.91 -4.93 5.12
N GLY A 29 -10.13 -5.99 4.89
CA GLY A 29 -8.85 -5.92 4.17
C GLY A 29 -9.00 -5.39 2.75
N ARG A 30 -10.00 -5.85 1.99
CA ARG A 30 -10.28 -5.34 0.64
C ARG A 30 -10.60 -3.84 0.60
N VAL A 31 -11.43 -3.37 1.52
CA VAL A 31 -11.80 -1.95 1.59
C VAL A 31 -10.59 -1.12 1.98
N PHE A 32 -9.79 -1.61 2.92
CA PHE A 32 -8.53 -0.98 3.32
C PHE A 32 -7.56 -0.87 2.14
N ASP A 33 -7.25 -1.97 1.46
CA ASP A 33 -6.33 -1.99 0.32
C ASP A 33 -6.84 -1.11 -0.84
N THR A 34 -8.14 -1.12 -1.12
CA THR A 34 -8.73 -0.25 -2.14
C THR A 34 -8.60 1.22 -1.77
N SER A 35 -8.86 1.57 -0.49
CA SER A 35 -8.71 2.94 0.00
C SER A 35 -7.25 3.41 -0.04
N LEU A 36 -6.30 2.50 0.22
CA LEU A 36 -4.87 2.76 0.15
C LEU A 36 -4.45 3.09 -1.30
N ILE A 37 -4.87 2.27 -2.26
CA ILE A 37 -4.57 2.50 -3.68
C ILE A 37 -5.13 3.87 -4.13
N LEU A 38 -6.35 4.20 -3.74
CA LEU A 38 -6.95 5.51 -4.03
C LEU A 38 -6.14 6.66 -3.40
N ALA A 39 -5.71 6.49 -2.15
CA ALA A 39 -4.87 7.47 -1.47
C ALA A 39 -3.52 7.66 -2.18
N ILE A 40 -2.87 6.58 -2.64
CA ILE A 40 -1.59 6.64 -3.36
C ILE A 40 -1.76 7.43 -4.66
N ILE A 41 -2.81 7.13 -5.44
CA ILE A 41 -3.10 7.87 -6.67
C ILE A 41 -3.36 9.35 -6.39
N ALA A 42 -4.15 9.66 -5.34
CA ALA A 42 -4.41 11.04 -4.94
C ALA A 42 -3.13 11.77 -4.49
N SER A 43 -2.26 11.10 -3.74
CA SER A 43 -0.96 11.65 -3.33
C SER A 43 -0.06 11.95 -4.53
N ILE A 44 0.02 11.03 -5.49
CA ILE A 44 0.79 11.25 -6.73
C ILE A 44 0.21 12.43 -7.50
N ALA A 45 -1.12 12.57 -7.56
CA ALA A 45 -1.76 13.71 -8.21
C ALA A 45 -1.43 15.04 -7.50
N VAL A 46 -1.47 15.09 -6.17
CA VAL A 46 -1.09 16.29 -5.40
C VAL A 46 0.36 16.68 -5.66
N VAL A 47 1.30 15.73 -5.55
CA VAL A 47 2.72 15.98 -5.83
C VAL A 47 2.92 16.43 -7.28
N SER A 48 2.25 15.78 -8.24
CA SER A 48 2.33 16.17 -9.65
C SER A 48 1.77 17.57 -9.91
N LEU A 49 0.68 17.96 -9.24
CA LEU A 49 0.13 19.31 -9.33
C LEU A 49 1.06 20.36 -8.73
N ASP A 50 1.80 20.00 -7.67
CA ASP A 50 2.79 20.88 -7.06
C ASP A 50 3.99 21.14 -7.98
N THR A 51 4.31 20.22 -8.91
CA THR A 51 5.33 20.49 -9.95
C THR A 51 4.92 21.54 -10.99
N VAL A 52 3.63 21.92 -11.05
CA VAL A 52 3.14 22.94 -12.00
C VAL A 52 3.15 24.30 -11.32
N GLU A 53 4.14 25.13 -11.69
CA GLU A 53 4.43 26.43 -11.07
C GLU A 53 3.21 27.37 -10.99
N SER A 54 2.32 27.35 -11.98
CA SER A 54 1.09 28.18 -11.99
C SER A 54 0.04 27.74 -10.97
N ILE A 55 0.00 26.45 -10.65
CA ILE A 55 -0.92 25.85 -9.68
C ILE A 55 -0.32 25.95 -8.28
N ALA A 56 0.97 25.62 -8.14
CA ALA A 56 1.73 25.72 -6.91
C ALA A 56 1.64 27.13 -6.32
N ASN A 57 1.94 28.18 -7.10
CA ASN A 57 1.88 29.56 -6.61
C ASN A 57 0.49 29.99 -6.12
N ARG A 58 -0.59 29.41 -6.68
CA ARG A 58 -1.97 29.77 -6.32
C ARG A 58 -2.55 28.94 -5.18
N HIS A 59 -2.08 27.70 -5.01
CA HIS A 59 -2.62 26.75 -4.04
C HIS A 59 -1.56 26.19 -3.08
N HIS A 60 -0.42 26.86 -2.95
CA HIS A 60 0.74 26.39 -2.19
C HIS A 60 0.37 25.83 -0.82
N SER A 61 -0.35 26.60 0.00
CA SER A 61 -0.75 26.15 1.35
C SER A 61 -1.63 24.90 1.35
N LEU A 62 -2.47 24.73 0.33
CA LEU A 62 -3.38 23.58 0.21
C LEU A 62 -2.62 22.33 -0.25
N LEU A 63 -1.73 22.48 -1.22
CA LEU A 63 -0.87 21.41 -1.72
C LEU A 63 0.11 20.94 -0.66
N THR A 64 0.77 21.86 0.05
CA THR A 64 1.65 21.53 1.18
C THR A 64 0.87 20.84 2.30
N ALA A 65 -0.33 21.32 2.67
CA ALA A 65 -1.14 20.65 3.70
C ALA A 65 -1.55 19.23 3.27
N ALA A 66 -1.90 19.05 2.00
CA ALA A 66 -2.24 17.73 1.44
C ALA A 66 -1.02 16.80 1.40
N GLU A 67 0.15 17.31 1.04
CA GLU A 67 1.41 16.56 1.08
C GLU A 67 1.67 16.04 2.49
N TRP A 68 1.70 16.92 3.50
CA TRP A 68 1.88 16.53 4.90
C TRP A 68 0.81 15.53 5.39
N PHE A 69 -0.44 15.70 4.96
CA PHE A 69 -1.52 14.75 5.27
C PHE A 69 -1.19 13.36 4.73
N PHE A 70 -0.81 13.24 3.45
CA PHE A 70 -0.46 11.95 2.85
C PHE A 70 0.80 11.34 3.46
N THR A 71 1.82 12.13 3.77
CA THR A 71 3.02 11.65 4.46
C THR A 71 2.68 11.01 5.79
N ILE A 72 1.88 11.70 6.62
CA ILE A 72 1.48 11.20 7.94
C ILE A 72 0.61 9.96 7.79
N LEU A 73 -0.35 9.98 6.86
CA LEU A 73 -1.24 8.86 6.59
C LEU A 73 -0.46 7.59 6.22
N PHE A 74 0.43 7.66 5.22
CA PHE A 74 1.23 6.50 4.80
C PHE A 74 2.28 6.10 5.85
N SER A 75 2.82 7.04 6.61
CA SER A 75 3.74 6.71 7.71
C SER A 75 3.05 5.88 8.80
N ILE A 76 1.84 6.29 9.21
CA ILE A 76 1.04 5.53 10.18
C ILE A 76 0.69 4.17 9.62
N GLU A 77 0.30 4.12 8.35
CA GLU A 77 -0.09 2.90 7.67
C GLU A 77 1.05 1.86 7.62
N TYR A 78 2.24 2.28 7.17
CA TYR A 78 3.45 1.47 7.19
C TYR A 78 3.78 0.97 8.60
N LEU A 79 3.68 1.83 9.63
CA LEU A 79 3.92 1.44 11.02
C LEU A 79 2.90 0.41 11.53
N LEU A 80 1.61 0.59 11.22
CA LEU A 80 0.56 -0.38 11.58
C LEU A 80 0.86 -1.74 10.96
N ARG A 81 1.20 -1.78 9.66
CA ARG A 81 1.58 -3.03 8.98
C ARG A 81 2.82 -3.65 9.60
N LEU A 82 3.84 -2.85 9.92
CA LEU A 82 5.07 -3.33 10.54
C LEU A 82 4.83 -3.94 11.92
N ILE A 83 3.92 -3.37 12.72
CA ILE A 83 3.59 -3.87 14.07
C ILE A 83 2.73 -5.15 14.00
N CYS A 84 1.82 -5.25 13.04
CA CYS A 84 0.94 -6.42 12.88
C CYS A 84 1.67 -7.68 12.38
N VAL A 85 2.82 -7.54 11.71
CA VAL A 85 3.57 -8.69 11.18
C VAL A 85 4.54 -9.26 12.22
N GLN A 86 4.49 -10.58 12.44
CA GLN A 86 5.36 -11.29 13.40
C GLN A 86 6.86 -11.08 13.14
N ASN A 87 7.29 -10.90 11.89
CA ASN A 87 8.69 -10.75 11.51
C ASN A 87 8.92 -9.48 10.69
N ARG A 88 9.10 -8.36 11.39
CA ARG A 88 9.24 -6.99 10.87
C ARG A 88 10.28 -6.86 9.75
N LEU A 89 11.46 -7.46 9.92
CA LEU A 89 12.55 -7.41 8.95
C LEU A 89 12.21 -8.13 7.65
N ARG A 90 11.45 -9.22 7.74
CA ARG A 90 11.01 -9.99 6.56
C ARG A 90 9.92 -9.25 5.79
N TYR A 91 9.13 -8.42 6.47
CA TYR A 91 8.15 -7.56 5.82
C TYR A 91 8.80 -6.36 5.14
N ALA A 92 9.69 -5.64 5.84
CA ALA A 92 10.39 -4.47 5.28
C ALA A 92 11.23 -4.81 4.04
N THR A 93 11.75 -6.05 3.94
CA THR A 93 12.49 -6.54 2.76
C THR A 93 11.62 -7.27 1.73
N SER A 94 10.32 -7.42 1.98
CA SER A 94 9.37 -8.02 1.04
C SER A 94 8.96 -7.03 -0.05
N PHE A 95 8.50 -7.54 -1.19
CA PHE A 95 7.99 -6.72 -2.29
C PHE A 95 6.93 -5.70 -1.83
N PHE A 96 5.99 -6.12 -0.96
CA PHE A 96 4.94 -5.25 -0.45
C PHE A 96 5.46 -4.20 0.53
N GLY A 97 6.38 -4.56 1.43
CA GLY A 97 6.97 -3.59 2.35
C GLY A 97 7.87 -2.56 1.64
N ILE A 98 8.50 -2.96 0.54
CA ILE A 98 9.25 -2.03 -0.32
C ILE A 98 8.31 -1.05 -1.01
N ILE A 99 7.20 -1.52 -1.61
CA ILE A 99 6.19 -0.64 -2.23
C ILE A 99 5.65 0.36 -1.20
N ASP A 100 5.33 -0.11 -0.01
CA ASP A 100 4.81 0.70 1.08
C ASP A 100 5.83 1.78 1.52
N LEU A 101 7.11 1.42 1.64
CA LEU A 101 8.18 2.39 1.87
C LEU A 101 8.28 3.43 0.74
N PHE A 102 8.15 3.00 -0.52
CA PHE A 102 8.12 3.90 -1.68
C PHE A 102 6.91 4.83 -1.70
N SER A 103 5.78 4.48 -1.08
CA SER A 103 4.64 5.41 -0.97
C SER A 103 4.86 6.54 0.02
N VAL A 104 5.75 6.39 1.03
CA VAL A 104 6.08 7.48 1.96
C VAL A 104 7.22 8.37 1.42
N LEU A 105 8.04 7.84 0.51
CA LEU A 105 9.22 8.52 -0.02
C LEU A 105 8.99 9.84 -0.77
N PRO A 106 7.86 10.11 -1.47
CA PRO A 106 7.71 11.34 -2.26
C PRO A 106 7.93 12.61 -1.43
N THR A 107 7.38 12.67 -0.21
CA THR A 107 7.56 13.84 0.67
C THR A 107 8.95 13.94 1.25
N TYR A 108 9.58 12.81 1.55
CA TYR A 108 10.97 12.81 2.00
C TYR A 108 11.94 13.22 0.87
N ALA A 109 11.60 12.93 -0.39
CA ALA A 109 12.34 13.42 -1.54
C ALA A 109 12.26 14.95 -1.65
N SER A 110 11.07 15.54 -1.44
CA SER A 110 10.89 17.00 -1.37
C SER A 110 11.77 17.65 -0.27
N LEU A 111 11.89 17.00 0.90
CA LEU A 111 12.73 17.47 2.01
C LEU A 111 14.23 17.34 1.76
N LEU A 112 14.66 16.32 0.99
CA LEU A 112 16.07 16.08 0.66
C LEU A 112 16.56 16.92 -0.52
N LEU A 113 15.66 17.43 -1.36
CA LEU A 113 15.94 18.33 -2.47
C LEU A 113 15.21 19.68 -2.27
N PRO A 114 15.63 20.53 -1.31
CA PRO A 114 15.08 21.87 -1.21
C PRO A 114 15.54 22.70 -2.42
N GLY A 115 14.68 22.79 -3.45
CA GLY A 115 14.85 23.73 -4.56
C GLY A 115 14.95 23.09 -5.96
N ALA A 116 13.83 22.58 -6.46
CA ALA A 116 13.59 22.51 -7.90
C ALA A 116 12.39 23.41 -8.24
#